data_AF-A0A0D8J032-F1
#
_entry.id   AF-A0A0D8J032-F1
#
_cell.length_a   1.000
_cell.length_b   1.000
_cell.length_c   1.000
_cell.angle_alpha   90.00
_cell.angle_beta   90.00
_cell.angle_gamma   90.00
#
_symmetry.space_group_name_H-M   'P 1'
#
loop_
_entity.id
_entity.type
_entity.pdbx_description
1 polymer ?
#
loop_
_entity_poly.entity_id
_entity_poly.type
_entity_poly.pdbx_seq_one_letter_code
_entity_poly.pdbx_strand_id
1 'polypeptide(L)'
;RKEENITEGKAALDKEMRRNLITIPEEKYDEFMADLARRQRLNTPEELYAAIGYGGIQLSRLMIKIKDEYTKLLKEQSPAEVLQVPIKKQKSSEGVIVEGLDNCLVKFAKCCNPLPGDDIIGFITRGFGVSIHKRSCSNARAGLLGDDAPRWVNAHWAESVKESFKSSLEISAMDRDGLMADVAGLIAEMHLPCYAISARQLADGRATMALTIGVNNTEHLNTVIARLRKIKSITTITRV
;
A
#
# COMPACT_ATOMS: atom_id res chain seq x y z
N ARG A 1 -9.14 -35.14 14.86
CA ARG A 1 -8.02 -34.16 14.97
C ARG A 1 -7.14 -34.14 13.72
N LYS A 2 -6.34 -35.17 13.37
CA LYS A 2 -5.49 -35.11 12.15
C LYS A 2 -6.31 -35.10 10.85
N GLU A 3 -7.30 -35.98 10.75
CA GLU A 3 -8.21 -36.05 9.58
C GLU A 3 -9.06 -34.78 9.43
N GLU A 4 -9.53 -34.23 10.55
CA GLU A 4 -10.29 -32.98 10.62
C GLU A 4 -9.48 -31.78 10.09
N ASN A 5 -8.22 -31.65 10.54
CA ASN A 5 -7.31 -30.61 10.04
C ASN A 5 -7.00 -30.78 8.54
N ILE A 6 -6.94 -32.02 8.02
CA ILE A 6 -6.76 -32.26 6.58
C ILE A 6 -7.98 -31.76 5.81
N THR A 7 -9.20 -32.09 6.28
CA THR A 7 -10.43 -31.65 5.62
C THR A 7 -10.59 -30.12 5.63
N GLU A 8 -10.32 -29.47 6.77
CA GLU A 8 -10.39 -28.01 6.88
C GLU A 8 -9.33 -27.32 6.04
N GLY A 9 -8.08 -27.81 6.06
CA GLY A 9 -6.98 -27.25 5.29
C GLY A 9 -7.18 -27.38 3.78
N LYS A 10 -7.72 -28.52 3.32
CA LYS A 10 -8.09 -28.71 1.91
C LYS A 10 -9.21 -27.76 1.49
N ALA A 11 -10.28 -27.67 2.28
CA ALA A 11 -11.40 -26.76 1.99
C ALA A 11 -10.97 -25.28 1.98
N ALA A 12 -10.09 -24.88 2.90
CA ALA A 12 -9.54 -23.53 2.95
C ALA A 12 -8.69 -23.23 1.71
N LEU A 13 -7.83 -24.17 1.28
CA LEU A 13 -7.02 -24.03 0.10
C LEU A 13 -7.86 -23.93 -1.18
N ASP A 14 -8.82 -24.82 -1.36
CA ASP A 14 -9.70 -24.83 -2.53
C ASP A 14 -10.52 -23.54 -2.63
N LYS A 15 -11.03 -23.04 -1.50
CA LYS A 15 -11.74 -21.76 -1.42
C LYS A 15 -10.83 -20.60 -1.85
N GLU A 16 -9.58 -20.60 -1.42
CA GLU A 16 -8.64 -19.53 -1.74
C GLU A 16 -8.13 -19.61 -3.19
N MET A 17 -7.94 -20.80 -3.74
CA MET A 17 -7.66 -21.01 -5.17
C MET A 17 -8.82 -20.50 -6.04
N ARG A 18 -10.07 -20.85 -5.70
CA ARG A 18 -11.28 -20.36 -6.40
C ARG A 18 -11.41 -18.85 -6.34
N ARG A 19 -11.18 -18.24 -5.17
CA ARG A 19 -11.20 -16.78 -4.99
C ARG A 19 -10.19 -16.06 -5.88
N ASN A 20 -9.07 -16.71 -6.18
CA ASN A 20 -8.01 -16.18 -7.05
C ASN A 20 -8.14 -16.63 -8.52
N LEU A 21 -9.27 -17.24 -8.91
CA LEU A 21 -9.54 -17.74 -10.27
C LEU A 21 -8.47 -18.73 -10.78
N ILE A 22 -7.92 -19.53 -9.86
CA ILE A 22 -6.95 -20.59 -10.16
C ILE A 22 -7.72 -21.88 -10.38
N THR A 23 -7.72 -22.38 -11.61
CA THR A 23 -8.36 -23.64 -11.98
C THR A 23 -7.32 -24.55 -12.60
N ILE A 24 -6.93 -25.59 -11.87
CA ILE A 24 -5.93 -26.56 -12.32
C ILE A 24 -6.69 -27.69 -13.03
N PRO A 25 -6.27 -28.10 -14.24
CA PRO A 25 -6.84 -29.27 -14.90
C PRO A 25 -6.75 -30.50 -14.01
N GLU A 26 -7.81 -31.31 -13.97
CA GLU A 26 -7.92 -32.48 -13.08
C GLU A 26 -6.74 -33.46 -13.27
N GLU A 27 -6.31 -33.64 -14.51
CA GLU A 27 -5.17 -34.49 -14.90
C GLU A 27 -3.83 -34.05 -14.30
N LYS A 28 -3.66 -32.75 -13.99
CA LYS A 28 -2.42 -32.19 -13.43
C LYS A 28 -2.53 -31.85 -11.94
N TYR A 29 -3.71 -32.01 -11.35
CA TYR A 29 -3.98 -31.58 -9.98
C TYR A 29 -3.09 -32.33 -8.98
N ASP A 30 -3.02 -33.66 -9.09
CA ASP A 30 -2.26 -34.48 -8.15
C ASP A 30 -0.75 -34.21 -8.23
N GLU A 31 -0.22 -34.05 -9.44
CA GLU A 31 1.20 -33.70 -9.65
C GLU A 31 1.52 -32.30 -9.09
N PHE A 32 0.64 -31.32 -9.34
CA PHE A 32 0.80 -29.96 -8.83
C PHE A 32 0.82 -29.93 -7.30
N MET A 33 -0.10 -30.66 -6.67
CA MET A 33 -0.20 -30.72 -5.22
C MET A 33 0.98 -31.48 -4.59
N ALA A 34 1.49 -32.52 -5.25
CA ALA A 34 2.70 -33.22 -4.83
C ALA A 34 3.96 -32.32 -4.93
N ASP A 35 4.08 -31.52 -5.99
CA ASP A 35 5.19 -30.56 -6.12
C ASP A 35 5.12 -29.46 -5.05
N LEU A 36 3.93 -28.93 -4.82
CA LEU A 36 3.69 -27.93 -3.80
C LEU A 36 4.06 -28.44 -2.39
N ALA A 37 3.73 -29.70 -2.08
CA ALA A 37 4.11 -30.34 -0.82
C ALA A 37 5.63 -30.49 -0.68
N ARG A 38 6.32 -31.00 -1.71
CA ARG A 38 7.79 -31.16 -1.71
C ARG A 38 8.52 -29.85 -1.45
N ARG A 39 8.06 -28.74 -2.04
CA ARG A 39 8.64 -27.40 -1.85
C ARG A 39 8.41 -26.80 -0.46
N GLN A 40 7.49 -27.36 0.32
CA GLN A 40 7.32 -27.05 1.74
C GLN A 40 8.06 -28.03 2.65
N ARG A 41 8.90 -28.91 2.08
CA ARG A 41 9.59 -29.99 2.78
C ARG A 41 8.61 -30.99 3.41
N LEU A 42 7.47 -31.21 2.76
CA LEU A 42 6.46 -32.20 3.12
C LEU A 42 6.46 -33.32 2.10
N ASN A 43 6.15 -34.53 2.55
CA ASN A 43 6.25 -35.73 1.72
C ASN A 43 4.96 -35.99 0.95
N THR A 44 3.81 -35.56 1.49
CA THR A 44 2.50 -35.81 0.88
C THR A 44 1.63 -34.54 0.84
N PRO A 45 0.70 -34.44 -0.14
CA PRO A 45 -0.32 -33.38 -0.15
C PRO A 45 -1.19 -33.38 1.11
N GLU A 46 -1.40 -34.53 1.73
CA GLU A 46 -2.17 -34.67 2.98
C GLU A 46 -1.47 -33.99 4.15
N GLU A 47 -0.14 -34.09 4.24
CA GLU A 47 0.64 -33.35 5.23
C GLU A 47 0.55 -31.84 5.00
N LEU A 48 0.50 -31.40 3.73
CA LEU A 48 0.30 -30.00 3.37
C LEU A 48 -1.09 -29.51 3.81
N TYR A 49 -2.15 -30.27 3.56
CA TYR A 49 -3.50 -29.94 4.03
C TYR A 49 -3.57 -29.89 5.55
N ALA A 50 -3.00 -30.89 6.24
CA ALA A 50 -2.94 -30.88 7.69
C ALA A 50 -2.24 -29.62 8.21
N ALA A 51 -1.09 -29.26 7.62
CA ALA A 51 -0.31 -28.09 7.98
C ALA A 51 -1.05 -26.76 7.77
N ILE A 52 -1.91 -26.68 6.76
CA ILE A 52 -2.80 -25.54 6.56
C ILE A 52 -3.88 -25.53 7.66
N GLY A 53 -4.51 -26.67 7.93
CA GLY A 53 -5.62 -26.80 8.89
C GLY A 53 -5.24 -26.42 10.33
N TYR A 54 -4.08 -26.87 10.83
CA TYR A 54 -3.61 -26.46 12.17
C TYR A 54 -2.83 -25.13 12.18
N GLY A 55 -2.70 -24.46 11.02
CA GLY A 55 -2.05 -23.14 10.91
C GLY A 55 -0.52 -23.15 10.88
N GLY A 56 0.13 -24.31 10.74
CA GLY A 56 1.59 -24.42 10.57
C GLY A 56 2.11 -23.85 9.26
N ILE A 57 1.26 -23.84 8.22
CA ILE A 57 1.53 -23.15 6.95
C ILE A 57 0.47 -22.08 6.75
N GLN A 58 0.93 -20.83 6.68
CA GLN A 58 0.04 -19.72 6.39
C GLN A 58 -0.38 -19.75 4.92
N LEU A 59 -1.69 -19.86 4.68
CA LEU A 59 -2.27 -19.99 3.35
C LEU A 59 -1.90 -18.83 2.42
N SER A 60 -1.82 -17.61 2.93
CA SER A 60 -1.41 -16.42 2.18
C SER A 60 0.00 -16.55 1.57
N ARG A 61 0.96 -17.13 2.31
CA ARG A 61 2.33 -17.37 1.84
C ARG A 61 2.37 -18.49 0.81
N LEU A 62 1.54 -19.53 1.00
CA LEU A 62 1.43 -20.64 0.06
C LEU A 62 0.85 -20.19 -1.28
N MET A 63 -0.14 -19.30 -1.26
CA MET A 63 -0.80 -18.76 -2.46
C MET A 63 0.15 -18.01 -3.40
N ILE A 64 1.23 -17.40 -2.88
CA ILE A 64 2.26 -16.76 -3.72
C ILE A 64 2.94 -17.80 -4.61
N LYS A 65 3.33 -18.94 -4.03
CA LYS A 65 3.97 -20.03 -4.77
C LYS A 65 3.01 -20.71 -5.73
N ILE A 66 1.76 -20.93 -5.31
CA ILE A 66 0.71 -21.52 -6.16
C ILE A 66 0.51 -20.67 -7.42
N LYS A 67 0.48 -19.35 -7.30
CA LYS A 67 0.33 -18.45 -8.46
C LYS A 67 1.52 -18.51 -9.43
N ASP A 68 2.74 -18.63 -8.91
CA ASP A 68 3.94 -18.77 -9.76
C ASP A 68 3.90 -20.08 -10.56
N GLU A 69 3.60 -21.20 -9.91
CA GLU A 69 3.50 -22.51 -10.56
C GLU A 69 2.32 -22.59 -11.54
N TYR A 70 1.17 -22.02 -11.17
CA TYR A 70 0.02 -21.92 -12.07
C TYR A 70 0.37 -21.10 -13.33
N THR A 71 1.18 -20.04 -13.19
CA THR A 71 1.65 -19.26 -14.34
C THR A 71 2.60 -20.06 -15.23
N LYS A 72 3.43 -20.95 -14.67
CA LYS A 72 4.29 -21.86 -15.44
C LYS A 72 3.48 -22.90 -16.20
N LEU A 73 2.50 -23.51 -15.54
CA LEU A 73 1.56 -24.46 -16.17
C LEU A 73 0.81 -23.84 -17.35
N LEU A 74 0.40 -22.58 -17.25
CA LEU A 74 -0.26 -21.87 -18.35
C LEU A 74 0.69 -21.58 -19.53
N LYS A 75 1.98 -21.34 -19.28
CA LYS A 75 2.98 -21.11 -20.33
C LYS A 75 3.35 -22.38 -21.10
N GLU A 76 3.34 -23.54 -20.43
CA GLU A 76 3.59 -24.84 -21.07
C GLU A 76 2.47 -25.27 -22.04
N GLN A 77 1.27 -24.68 -21.92
CA GLN A 77 0.13 -24.98 -22.79
C GLN A 77 0.06 -24.13 -24.07
N SER A 78 0.99 -23.19 -24.28
CA SER A 78 1.06 -22.34 -25.49
C SER A 78 2.38 -22.51 -26.23
N PRO A 79 2.40 -22.96 -27.50
CA PRO A 79 3.61 -22.96 -28.32
C PRO A 79 4.14 -21.54 -28.51
N ALA A 80 5.46 -21.41 -28.43
CA ALA A 80 6.19 -20.16 -28.33
C ALA A 80 5.91 -19.16 -29.47
N GLU A 81 5.49 -17.96 -29.10
CA GLU A 81 5.90 -16.74 -29.79
C GLU A 81 6.83 -15.98 -28.84
N VAL A 82 8.03 -15.67 -29.31
CA VAL A 82 9.03 -14.88 -28.59
C VAL A 82 8.55 -13.43 -28.56
N LEU A 83 7.49 -13.17 -27.80
CA LEU A 83 7.14 -11.84 -27.37
C LEU A 83 8.25 -11.41 -26.42
N GLN A 84 9.03 -10.41 -26.84
CA GLN A 84 9.85 -9.64 -25.92
C GLN A 84 8.98 -9.32 -24.72
N VAL A 85 9.27 -9.99 -23.59
CA VAL A 85 8.49 -9.83 -22.38
C VAL A 85 8.62 -8.35 -22.02
N PRO A 86 7.56 -7.54 -22.13
CA PRO A 86 7.61 -6.27 -21.44
C PRO A 86 7.80 -6.70 -19.99
N ILE A 87 8.90 -6.28 -19.34
CA ILE A 87 9.08 -6.42 -17.90
C ILE A 87 7.69 -6.15 -17.31
N LYS A 88 7.04 -7.17 -16.74
CA LYS A 88 5.66 -7.06 -16.25
C LYS A 88 5.70 -5.85 -15.32
N LYS A 89 5.21 -4.70 -15.79
CA LYS A 89 5.09 -3.51 -14.95
C LYS A 89 4.18 -3.98 -13.83
N GLN A 90 4.72 -4.06 -12.60
CA GLN A 90 3.88 -4.35 -11.45
C GLN A 90 2.72 -3.38 -11.53
N LYS A 91 1.49 -3.92 -11.60
CA LYS A 91 0.30 -3.09 -11.74
C LYS A 91 0.21 -2.26 -10.47
N SER A 92 0.37 -0.95 -10.62
CA SER A 92 0.24 -0.03 -9.50
C SER A 92 -1.24 0.01 -9.07
N SER A 93 -1.47 -0.18 -7.77
CA SER A 93 -2.74 0.15 -7.15
C SER A 93 -2.55 1.52 -6.49
N GLU A 94 -3.36 2.51 -6.86
CA GLU A 94 -3.26 3.89 -6.36
C GLU A 94 -1.87 4.55 -6.55
N GLY A 95 -1.13 4.15 -7.59
CA GLY A 95 0.20 4.69 -7.89
C GLY A 95 1.33 4.14 -7.01
N VAL A 96 1.10 3.06 -6.24
CA VAL A 96 2.12 2.39 -5.43
C VAL A 96 2.39 0.99 -5.94
N ILE A 97 3.66 0.60 -5.92
CA ILE A 97 4.15 -0.74 -6.20
C ILE A 97 4.68 -1.31 -4.88
N VAL A 98 4.21 -2.51 -4.51
CA VAL A 98 4.66 -3.23 -3.32
C VAL A 98 5.51 -4.41 -3.76
N GLU A 99 6.73 -4.53 -3.25
CA GLU A 99 7.65 -5.60 -3.64
C GLU A 99 7.07 -6.97 -3.24
N GLY A 100 7.03 -7.89 -4.21
CA GLY A 100 6.54 -9.25 -4.00
C GLY A 100 5.02 -9.40 -3.86
N LEU A 101 4.24 -8.32 -4.00
CA LEU A 101 2.78 -8.34 -3.95
C LEU A 101 2.18 -7.64 -5.18
N ASP A 102 1.57 -8.42 -6.06
CA ASP A 102 0.82 -7.90 -7.20
C ASP A 102 -0.67 -7.73 -6.85
N ASN A 103 -1.26 -6.61 -7.29
CA ASN A 103 -2.70 -6.34 -7.20
C ASN A 103 -3.26 -6.44 -5.76
N CYS A 104 -2.52 -5.93 -4.77
CA CYS A 104 -2.99 -5.81 -3.40
C CYS A 104 -3.77 -4.50 -3.19
N LEU A 105 -4.74 -4.52 -2.28
CA LEU A 105 -5.47 -3.31 -1.89
C LEU A 105 -4.52 -2.40 -1.14
N VAL A 106 -4.19 -1.24 -1.72
CA VAL A 106 -3.36 -0.22 -1.08
C VAL A 106 -4.25 0.72 -0.28
N LYS A 107 -3.77 1.12 0.90
CA LYS A 107 -4.40 2.18 1.70
C LYS A 107 -3.33 3.05 2.32
N PHE A 108 -3.45 4.37 2.18
CA PHE A 108 -2.52 5.31 2.81
C PHE A 108 -2.81 5.49 4.29
N ALA A 109 -1.77 5.43 5.13
CA ALA A 109 -1.89 5.60 6.56
C ALA A 109 -2.16 7.05 6.95
N LYS A 110 -3.19 7.27 7.77
CA LYS A 110 -3.58 8.60 8.25
C LYS A 110 -2.58 9.23 9.23
N CYS A 111 -1.67 8.46 9.81
CA CYS A 111 -0.70 8.95 10.81
C CYS A 111 0.48 9.69 10.20
N CYS A 112 0.74 9.53 8.89
CA CYS A 112 1.84 10.20 8.20
C CYS A 112 1.50 10.64 6.76
N ASN A 113 0.27 10.34 6.29
CA ASN A 113 -0.32 10.80 5.04
C ASN A 113 0.64 10.80 3.84
N PRO A 114 1.28 9.67 3.47
CA PRO A 114 2.34 9.65 2.44
C PRO A 114 1.86 10.18 1.08
N LEU A 115 2.74 10.87 0.37
CA LEU A 115 2.49 11.46 -0.95
C LEU A 115 3.55 10.99 -1.96
N PRO A 116 3.25 11.02 -3.28
CA PRO A 116 4.24 10.72 -4.31
C PRO A 116 5.56 11.48 -4.10
N GLY A 117 6.65 10.73 -4.05
CA GLY A 117 8.00 11.23 -3.76
C GLY A 117 8.46 11.09 -2.30
N ASP A 118 7.57 10.78 -1.35
CA ASP A 118 7.99 10.36 -0.01
C ASP A 118 8.62 8.95 -0.06
N ASP A 119 9.64 8.71 0.77
CA ASP A 119 10.16 7.35 1.01
C ASP A 119 9.14 6.56 1.85
N ILE A 120 8.65 5.45 1.28
CA ILE A 120 7.51 4.69 1.81
C ILE A 120 7.87 3.25 2.15
N ILE A 121 7.03 2.65 3.00
CA ILE A 121 7.08 1.25 3.39
C ILE A 121 5.65 0.73 3.59
N GLY A 122 5.42 -0.53 3.24
CA GLY A 122 4.11 -1.19 3.36
C GLY A 122 4.03 -2.07 4.60
N PHE A 123 2.85 -2.13 5.21
CA PHE A 123 2.52 -3.07 6.28
C PHE A 123 1.35 -3.97 5.87
N ILE A 124 1.57 -5.29 5.89
CA ILE A 124 0.55 -6.29 5.53
C ILE A 124 -0.49 -6.37 6.65
N THR A 125 -1.71 -5.89 6.39
CA THR A 125 -2.83 -5.90 7.34
C THR A 125 -3.52 -7.27 7.43
N ARG A 126 -4.28 -7.49 8.51
CA ARG A 126 -5.12 -8.69 8.68
C ARG A 126 -6.35 -8.55 7.77
N GLY A 127 -6.21 -8.88 6.48
CA GLY A 127 -7.31 -8.77 5.52
C GLY A 127 -6.94 -8.52 4.05
N PHE A 128 -5.72 -8.89 3.61
CA PHE A 128 -5.25 -8.76 2.21
C PHE A 128 -4.99 -7.33 1.69
N GLY A 129 -4.95 -6.32 2.57
CA GLY A 129 -4.52 -4.96 2.23
C GLY A 129 -3.13 -4.60 2.75
N VAL A 130 -2.46 -3.66 2.09
CA VAL A 130 -1.19 -3.08 2.52
C VAL A 130 -1.44 -1.63 2.96
N SER A 131 -1.11 -1.33 4.22
CA SER A 131 -1.11 0.05 4.73
C SER A 131 0.23 0.70 4.39
N ILE A 132 0.22 1.79 3.64
CA ILE A 132 1.44 2.51 3.23
C ILE A 132 1.75 3.60 4.24
N HIS A 133 2.97 3.57 4.77
CA HIS A 133 3.52 4.54 5.68
C HIS A 133 4.75 5.23 5.07
N LYS A 134 5.12 6.40 5.59
CA LYS A 134 6.47 6.93 5.39
C LYS A 134 7.46 6.07 6.17
N ARG A 135 8.65 5.83 5.61
CA ARG A 135 9.71 5.08 6.31
C ARG A 135 10.15 5.78 7.61
N SER A 136 10.05 7.11 7.67
CA SER A 136 10.35 7.92 8.86
C SER A 136 9.23 7.97 9.91
N CYS A 137 8.05 7.36 9.65
CA CYS A 137 6.92 7.38 10.57
C CYS A 137 7.26 6.66 11.89
N SER A 138 6.94 7.27 13.03
CA SER A 138 7.17 6.69 14.36
C SER A 138 6.53 5.30 14.52
N ASN A 139 5.28 5.15 14.09
CA ASN A 139 4.56 3.87 14.12
C ASN A 139 5.23 2.81 13.24
N ALA A 140 5.74 3.21 12.08
CA ALA A 140 6.45 2.30 11.18
C ALA A 140 7.78 1.83 11.78
N ARG A 141 8.56 2.77 12.34
CA ARG A 141 9.83 2.44 13.03
C ARG A 141 9.62 1.52 14.23
N ALA A 142 8.59 1.78 15.04
CA ALA A 142 8.25 0.92 16.17
C ALA A 142 7.84 -0.49 15.70
N GLY A 143 7.01 -0.58 14.65
CA GLY A 143 6.57 -1.86 14.09
C GLY A 143 7.70 -2.66 13.44
N LEU A 144 8.69 -2.00 12.85
CA LEU A 144 9.87 -2.64 12.25
C LEU A 144 10.80 -3.31 13.27
N LEU A 145 10.76 -2.86 14.53
CA LEU A 145 11.57 -3.37 15.63
C LEU A 145 10.82 -4.35 16.54
N GLY A 146 9.51 -4.52 16.33
CA GLY A 146 8.65 -5.39 17.12
C GLY A 146 8.34 -6.73 16.45
N ASP A 147 7.45 -7.49 17.08
CA ASP A 147 7.03 -8.83 16.61
C ASP A 147 6.38 -8.83 15.22
N ASP A 148 5.88 -7.68 14.80
CA ASP A 148 5.25 -7.46 13.50
C ASP A 148 6.27 -7.19 12.36
N ALA A 149 7.58 -7.18 12.64
CA ALA A 149 8.64 -6.95 11.65
C ALA A 149 8.50 -7.78 10.35
N PRO A 150 8.14 -9.08 10.38
CA PRO A 150 7.98 -9.89 9.17
C PRO A 150 6.82 -9.46 8.25
N ARG A 151 5.93 -8.59 8.73
CA ARG A 151 4.77 -8.08 7.97
C ARG A 151 5.05 -6.74 7.28
N TRP A 152 6.23 -6.17 7.48
CA TRP A 152 6.67 -4.98 6.76
C TRP A 152 7.34 -5.37 5.44
N VAL A 153 6.96 -4.70 4.37
CA VAL A 153 7.43 -4.96 3.01
C VAL A 153 7.85 -3.64 2.36
N ASN A 154 8.85 -3.71 1.48
CA ASN A 154 9.25 -2.54 0.71
C ASN A 154 8.14 -2.14 -0.26
N ALA A 155 7.97 -0.84 -0.43
CA ALA A 155 7.06 -0.25 -1.39
C ALA A 155 7.72 0.99 -2.02
N HIS A 156 7.32 1.30 -3.24
CA HIS A 156 7.78 2.50 -3.94
C HIS A 156 6.66 3.08 -4.82
N TRP A 157 6.78 4.36 -5.15
CA TRP A 157 5.83 5.02 -6.04
C TRP A 157 6.06 4.58 -7.49
N ALA A 158 4.98 4.36 -8.23
CA ALA A 158 5.05 4.11 -9.66
C ALA A 158 5.47 5.39 -10.41
N GLU A 159 6.14 5.23 -11.56
CA GLU A 159 6.66 6.36 -12.36
C GLU A 159 5.55 7.31 -12.87
N SER A 160 4.32 6.82 -13.05
CA SER A 160 3.20 7.62 -13.53
C SER A 160 2.03 7.57 -12.56
N VAL A 161 2.00 8.50 -11.62
CA VAL A 161 0.83 8.74 -10.78
C VAL A 161 0.09 9.96 -11.32
N LYS A 162 -1.06 9.75 -11.97
CA LYS A 162 -1.82 10.81 -12.66
C LYS A 162 -2.87 11.50 -11.77
N GLU A 163 -3.04 11.05 -10.53
CA GLU A 163 -4.09 11.54 -9.64
C GLU A 163 -3.58 12.65 -8.71
N SER A 164 -4.44 13.60 -8.37
CA SER A 164 -4.16 14.59 -7.32
C SER A 164 -4.44 13.99 -5.94
N PHE A 165 -3.50 14.11 -5.03
CA PHE A 165 -3.60 13.62 -3.66
C PHE A 165 -3.98 14.75 -2.69
N LYS A 166 -4.72 14.39 -1.63
CA LYS A 166 -5.04 15.34 -0.57
C LYS A 166 -3.84 15.48 0.37
N SER A 167 -3.44 16.72 0.65
CA SER A 167 -2.45 17.03 1.67
C SER A 167 -3.02 18.06 2.63
N SER A 168 -2.85 17.81 3.93
CA SER A 168 -3.26 18.72 5.00
C SER A 168 -2.04 19.44 5.57
N LEU A 169 -2.18 20.75 5.78
CA LEU A 169 -1.19 21.66 6.33
C LEU A 169 -1.78 22.34 7.56
N GLU A 170 -0.98 22.45 8.60
CA GLU A 170 -1.21 23.32 9.74
C GLU A 170 -0.27 24.52 9.63
N ILE A 171 -0.84 25.72 9.65
CA ILE A 171 -0.15 26.99 9.43
C ILE A 171 -0.32 27.82 10.69
N SER A 172 0.79 28.23 11.30
CA SER A 172 0.79 29.21 12.39
C SER A 172 1.26 30.55 11.85
N ALA A 173 0.52 31.60 12.16
CA ALA A 173 0.78 32.96 11.71
C ALA A 173 0.51 33.97 12.83
N MET A 174 1.09 35.17 12.70
CA MET A 174 0.61 36.34 13.45
C MET A 174 -0.76 36.74 12.91
N ASP A 175 -1.72 36.94 13.79
CA ASP A 175 -3.07 37.30 13.38
C ASP A 175 -3.12 38.75 12.89
N ARG A 176 -3.86 38.98 11.80
CA ARG A 176 -4.10 40.30 11.22
C ARG A 176 -5.24 40.26 10.22
N ASP A 177 -5.78 41.45 9.96
CA ASP A 177 -6.76 41.64 8.89
C ASP A 177 -6.21 41.16 7.54
N GLY A 178 -7.06 40.44 6.80
CA GLY A 178 -6.74 39.92 5.48
C GLY A 178 -5.91 38.62 5.45
N LEU A 179 -5.46 38.06 6.59
CA LEU A 179 -4.66 36.81 6.59
C LEU A 179 -5.35 35.67 5.82
N MET A 180 -6.63 35.45 6.10
CA MET A 180 -7.42 34.41 5.42
C MET A 180 -7.54 34.68 3.92
N ALA A 181 -7.72 35.95 3.52
CA ALA A 181 -7.84 36.35 2.13
C ALA A 181 -6.53 36.14 1.37
N ASP A 182 -5.39 36.45 1.99
CA ASP A 182 -4.07 36.24 1.38
C ASP A 182 -3.80 34.75 1.11
N VAL A 183 -4.13 33.89 2.08
CA VAL A 183 -3.98 32.44 1.93
C VAL A 183 -4.95 31.90 0.85
N ALA A 184 -6.22 32.31 0.89
CA ALA A 184 -7.21 31.90 -0.09
C ALA A 184 -6.86 32.39 -1.51
N GLY A 185 -6.37 33.62 -1.64
CA GLY A 185 -5.93 34.21 -2.90
C GLY A 185 -4.76 33.43 -3.51
N LEU A 186 -3.78 33.04 -2.70
CA LEU A 186 -2.64 32.23 -3.15
C LEU A 186 -3.07 30.84 -3.64
N ILE A 187 -4.01 30.20 -2.93
CA ILE A 187 -4.58 28.91 -3.35
C ILE A 187 -5.26 29.04 -4.72
N ALA A 188 -6.01 30.13 -4.92
CA ALA A 188 -6.69 30.41 -6.18
C ALA A 188 -5.70 30.72 -7.33
N GLU A 189 -4.68 31.55 -7.08
CA GLU A 189 -3.60 31.88 -8.04
C GLU A 189 -2.88 30.61 -8.53
N MET A 190 -2.65 29.66 -7.62
CA MET A 190 -1.99 28.40 -7.93
C MET A 190 -2.93 27.34 -8.51
N HIS A 191 -4.22 27.65 -8.70
CA HIS A 191 -5.26 26.74 -9.19
C HIS A 191 -5.33 25.41 -8.41
N LEU A 192 -5.16 25.48 -7.09
CA LEU A 192 -5.16 24.30 -6.23
C LEU A 192 -6.60 23.94 -5.82
N PRO A 193 -7.02 22.68 -5.97
CA PRO A 193 -8.26 22.21 -5.36
C PRO A 193 -8.18 22.38 -3.83
N CYS A 194 -9.14 23.11 -3.25
CA CYS A 194 -9.26 23.27 -1.80
C CYS A 194 -10.41 22.41 -1.28
N TYR A 195 -10.12 21.47 -0.39
CA TYR A 195 -11.12 20.56 0.20
C TYR A 195 -11.62 21.04 1.55
N ALA A 196 -10.74 21.67 2.33
CA ALA A 196 -11.09 22.25 3.62
C ALA A 196 -10.11 23.37 3.95
N ILE A 197 -10.63 24.45 4.51
CA ILE A 197 -9.83 25.54 5.06
C ILE A 197 -10.55 26.06 6.30
N SER A 198 -9.81 26.18 7.40
CA SER A 198 -10.32 26.73 8.65
C SER A 198 -9.26 27.58 9.31
N ALA A 199 -9.66 28.68 9.94
CA ALA A 199 -8.78 29.56 10.67
C ALA A 199 -9.35 29.83 12.06
N ARG A 200 -8.47 29.96 13.04
CA ARG A 200 -8.82 30.26 14.42
C ARG A 200 -7.78 31.21 15.00
N GLN A 201 -8.25 32.24 15.68
CA GLN A 201 -7.41 33.08 16.53
C GLN A 201 -7.08 32.36 17.85
N LEU A 202 -5.85 32.56 18.32
CA LEU A 202 -5.33 32.11 19.60
C LEU A 202 -5.26 33.29 20.57
N ALA A 203 -5.25 33.00 21.87
CA ALA A 203 -5.29 34.04 22.92
C ALA A 203 -4.02 34.92 22.97
N ASP A 204 -2.92 34.50 22.34
CA ASP A 204 -1.63 35.17 22.32
C ASP A 204 -1.42 36.08 21.09
N GLY A 205 -2.48 36.38 20.34
CA GLY A 205 -2.42 37.21 19.14
C GLY A 205 -1.89 36.47 17.89
N ARG A 206 -1.75 35.14 17.96
CA ARG A 206 -1.48 34.29 16.79
C ARG A 206 -2.77 33.75 16.20
N ALA A 207 -2.69 33.31 14.95
CA ALA A 207 -3.71 32.51 14.28
C ALA A 207 -3.14 31.14 13.94
N THR A 208 -3.99 30.11 14.05
CA THR A 208 -3.75 28.79 13.47
C THR A 208 -4.72 28.56 12.32
N MET A 209 -4.23 28.03 11.22
CA MET A 209 -5.04 27.66 10.07
C MET A 209 -4.77 26.21 9.69
N ALA A 210 -5.83 25.45 9.45
CA ALA A 210 -5.76 24.13 8.86
C ALA A 210 -6.24 24.21 7.41
N LEU A 211 -5.42 23.70 6.49
CA LEU A 211 -5.65 23.76 5.06
C LEU A 211 -5.49 22.36 4.45
N THR A 212 -6.49 21.88 3.73
CA THR A 212 -6.44 20.62 2.98
C THR A 212 -6.61 20.89 1.49
N ILE A 213 -5.57 20.60 0.72
CA ILE A 213 -5.46 20.92 -0.71
C ILE A 213 -5.11 19.69 -1.55
N GLY A 214 -5.41 19.75 -2.85
CA GLY A 214 -4.98 18.79 -3.85
C GLY A 214 -3.56 19.10 -4.35
N VAL A 215 -2.65 18.14 -4.25
CA VAL A 215 -1.27 18.22 -4.74
C VAL A 215 -0.90 16.96 -5.52
N ASN A 216 -0.02 17.11 -6.50
CA ASN A 216 0.33 15.99 -7.39
C ASN A 216 1.45 15.13 -6.79
N ASN A 217 2.40 15.78 -6.11
CA ASN A 217 3.56 15.14 -5.52
C ASN A 217 4.16 16.04 -4.43
N THR A 218 5.21 15.55 -3.77
CA THR A 218 5.91 16.24 -2.69
C THR A 218 6.59 17.52 -3.17
N GLU A 219 7.10 17.57 -4.40
CA GLU A 219 7.72 18.76 -4.99
C GLU A 219 6.71 19.90 -5.21
N HIS A 220 5.53 19.57 -5.73
CA HIS A 220 4.42 20.50 -5.88
C HIS A 220 4.00 21.04 -4.50
N LEU A 221 3.84 20.18 -3.50
CA LEU A 221 3.52 20.61 -2.14
C LEU A 221 4.61 21.55 -1.57
N ASN A 222 5.89 21.23 -1.76
CA ASN A 222 6.99 22.07 -1.31
C ASN A 222 6.96 23.45 -1.99
N THR A 223 6.57 23.51 -3.26
CA THR A 223 6.37 24.77 -3.99
C THR A 223 5.22 25.59 -3.38
N VAL A 224 4.10 24.95 -3.03
CA VAL A 224 2.99 25.61 -2.33
C VAL A 224 3.43 26.14 -0.97
N ILE A 225 4.13 25.33 -0.17
CA ILE A 225 4.66 25.74 1.14
C ILE A 225 5.62 26.93 0.99
N ALA A 226 6.50 26.91 0.00
CA ALA A 226 7.44 28.00 -0.26
C ALA A 226 6.72 29.30 -0.64
N ARG A 227 5.62 29.21 -1.40
CA ARG A 227 4.76 30.36 -1.74
C ARG A 227 4.03 30.88 -0.51
N LEU A 228 3.42 30.01 0.30
CA LEU A 228 2.75 30.40 1.55
C LEU A 228 3.72 31.11 2.51
N ARG A 229 4.96 30.62 2.66
CA ARG A 229 5.99 31.27 3.51
C ARG A 229 6.33 32.71 3.11
N LYS A 230 6.01 33.15 1.89
CA LYS A 230 6.21 34.55 1.47
C LYS A 230 5.19 35.51 2.08
N ILE A 231 4.08 35.01 2.60
CA ILE A 231 3.11 35.81 3.35
C ILE A 231 3.76 36.16 4.70
N LYS A 232 4.13 37.43 4.90
CA LYS A 232 4.95 37.91 6.03
C LYS A 232 4.45 37.51 7.41
N SER A 233 3.13 37.34 7.58
CA SER A 233 2.52 36.94 8.85
C SER A 233 2.70 35.46 9.18
N ILE A 234 2.99 34.59 8.20
CA ILE A 234 3.16 33.15 8.42
C ILE A 234 4.50 32.87 9.10
N THR A 235 4.45 32.17 10.23
CA THR A 235 5.62 31.82 11.05
C THR A 235 6.06 30.38 10.81
N THR A 236 5.13 29.42 10.87
CA THR A 236 5.44 27.99 10.66
C THR A 236 4.36 27.33 9.81
N ILE A 237 4.79 26.32 9.05
CA ILE A 237 3.91 25.47 8.24
C ILE A 237 4.37 24.03 8.46
N THR A 238 3.46 23.18 8.91
CA THR A 238 3.70 21.76 9.18
C THR A 238 2.70 20.94 8.38
N ARG A 239 3.15 19.83 7.80
CA ARG A 239 2.27 18.85 7.17
C ARG A 239 1.71 17.92 8.23
N VAL A 240 0.40 17.67 8.18
CA VAL A 240 -0.35 16.81 9.11
C VAL A 240 -0.51 15.41 8.53
#